data_AF-A0A645CZ01-F1
#
_entry.id   AF-A0A645CZ01-F1
#
_cell.length_a   1.000
_cell.length_b   1.000
_cell.length_c   1.000
_cell.angle_alpha   90.00
_cell.angle_beta   90.00
_cell.angle_gamma   90.00
#
_symmetry.space_group_name_H-M   'P 1'
#
loop_
_entity.id
_entity.type
_entity.pdbx_description
1 polymer ?
#
loop_
_entity_poly.entity_id
_entity_poly.type
_entity_poly.pdbx_seq_one_letter_code
_entity_poly.pdbx_strand_id
1 'polypeptide(L)'
;MVPHGITGTSNGWVDGIFDLTAFKGKNVEVKFEYQTDTYSFGAGFYVDDIKLVDGANLLLSDDAEGTSKFAMSGFKQDTGTIYAPHYYLVEWRNHHGVDKGLANIGVMGQTLAYDPGMVVWYVDDYYSDNWRGVHPGEGYLGVIDADQKSVLWRFADGKTPSSLASGRYQMHDAAFSKNKEAVININTDAELGRSPVDEYRFTEPSFDDSNNYSNVEIPTLGTNIPKYGLKIQIANQAKDNSSASIMIKK
;
A
#
# COMPACT_ATOMS: atom_id res chain seq x y z
N MET A 1 -14.93 -29.54 -28.57
CA MET A 1 -14.18 -28.63 -27.67
C MET A 1 -13.87 -29.41 -26.42
N VAL A 2 -12.59 -29.65 -26.13
CA VAL A 2 -12.18 -30.41 -24.94
C VAL A 2 -12.26 -29.45 -23.74
N PRO A 3 -13.07 -29.74 -22.71
CA PRO A 3 -13.47 -28.76 -21.71
C PRO A 3 -12.65 -28.86 -20.41
N HIS A 4 -11.32 -28.64 -20.40
CA HIS A 4 -10.54 -28.58 -19.16
C HIS A 4 -9.31 -27.66 -19.29
N GLY A 5 -9.53 -26.35 -19.38
CA GLY A 5 -8.44 -25.37 -19.22
C GLY A 5 -7.83 -25.44 -17.82
N ILE A 6 -6.58 -25.00 -17.66
CA ILE A 6 -5.96 -24.84 -16.34
C ILE A 6 -6.61 -23.65 -15.64
N THR A 7 -7.15 -23.85 -14.44
CA THR A 7 -7.79 -22.80 -13.62
C THR A 7 -7.40 -22.93 -12.16
N GLY A 8 -7.46 -21.84 -11.40
CA GLY A 8 -7.16 -21.82 -9.96
C GLY A 8 -5.71 -21.43 -9.65
N THR A 9 -5.25 -21.74 -8.44
CA THR A 9 -3.89 -21.42 -7.96
C THR A 9 -3.13 -22.71 -7.70
N SER A 10 -1.94 -22.85 -8.28
CA SER A 10 -1.12 -24.06 -8.17
C SER A 10 -0.31 -24.15 -6.86
N ASN A 11 -0.10 -23.03 -6.16
CA ASN A 11 0.77 -22.92 -4.98
C ASN A 11 2.21 -23.38 -5.23
N GLY A 12 2.71 -23.19 -6.45
CA GLY A 12 4.05 -23.60 -6.89
C GLY A 12 4.05 -24.16 -8.32
N TRP A 13 5.18 -24.72 -8.73
CA TRP A 13 5.29 -25.43 -10.01
C TRP A 13 4.60 -26.79 -9.94
N VAL A 14 3.81 -27.11 -10.96
CA VAL A 14 3.10 -28.38 -11.10
C VAL A 14 3.24 -28.89 -12.53
N ASP A 15 3.38 -30.20 -12.70
CA ASP A 15 3.54 -30.81 -14.03
C ASP A 15 2.22 -30.72 -14.84
N GLY A 16 2.29 -30.10 -16.02
CA GLY A 16 1.19 -30.09 -17.00
C GLY A 16 1.42 -31.15 -18.08
N ILE A 17 0.70 -32.27 -18.03
CA ILE A 17 0.84 -33.37 -18.98
C ILE A 17 -0.41 -33.47 -19.86
N PHE A 18 -0.23 -33.34 -21.17
CA PHE A 18 -1.31 -33.36 -22.16
C PHE A 18 -1.08 -34.45 -23.20
N ASP A 19 -2.01 -35.40 -23.32
CA ASP A 19 -1.95 -36.44 -24.34
C ASP A 19 -2.35 -35.90 -25.71
N LEU A 20 -1.44 -35.98 -26.67
CA LEU A 20 -1.65 -35.56 -28.05
C LEU A 20 -1.88 -36.73 -29.02
N THR A 21 -2.05 -37.96 -28.51
CA THR A 21 -2.20 -39.18 -29.33
C THR A 21 -3.31 -39.08 -30.38
N ALA A 22 -4.39 -38.36 -30.08
CA ALA A 22 -5.50 -38.11 -31.01
C ALA A 22 -5.10 -37.37 -32.31
N PHE A 23 -3.90 -36.77 -32.33
CA PHE A 23 -3.37 -36.01 -33.46
C PHE A 23 -2.30 -36.75 -34.26
N LYS A 24 -2.03 -38.02 -33.96
CA LYS A 24 -1.00 -38.80 -34.66
C LYS A 24 -1.15 -38.77 -36.19
N GLY A 25 -0.04 -38.55 -36.89
CA GLY A 25 0.00 -38.47 -38.36
C GLY A 25 -0.52 -37.15 -38.95
N LYS A 26 -0.85 -36.16 -38.10
CA LYS A 26 -1.24 -34.81 -38.53
C LYS A 26 -0.14 -33.81 -38.18
N ASN A 27 -0.09 -32.71 -38.92
CA ASN A 27 0.63 -31.53 -38.48
C ASN A 27 -0.25 -30.79 -37.47
N VAL A 28 0.29 -30.52 -36.29
CA VAL A 28 -0.40 -29.77 -35.23
C VAL A 28 0.43 -28.58 -34.78
N GLU A 29 -0.27 -27.51 -34.45
CA GLU A 29 0.29 -26.37 -33.73
C GLU A 29 -0.17 -26.46 -32.28
N VAL A 30 0.77 -26.28 -31.35
CA VAL A 30 0.49 -26.23 -29.91
C VAL A 30 0.71 -24.80 -29.45
N LYS A 31 -0.32 -24.24 -28.80
CA LYS A 31 -0.29 -22.89 -28.24
C LYS A 31 -0.69 -22.90 -26.77
N PHE A 32 -0.07 -22.03 -25.99
CA PHE A 32 -0.54 -21.65 -24.66
C PHE A 32 -1.39 -20.39 -24.80
N GLU A 33 -2.55 -20.39 -24.17
CA GLU A 33 -3.49 -19.28 -24.23
C GLU A 33 -3.92 -18.93 -22.80
N TYR A 34 -3.64 -17.70 -22.39
CA TYR A 34 -4.04 -17.17 -21.09
C TYR A 34 -5.14 -16.11 -21.32
N GLN A 35 -6.31 -16.34 -20.73
CA GLN A 35 -7.47 -15.49 -20.87
C GLN A 35 -8.01 -15.14 -19.48
N THR A 36 -8.22 -13.84 -19.22
CA THR A 36 -8.78 -13.33 -17.97
C THR A 36 -10.17 -12.74 -18.20
N ASP A 37 -10.95 -12.65 -17.13
CA ASP A 37 -12.10 -11.74 -17.08
C ASP A 37 -11.65 -10.30 -16.77
N THR A 38 -12.62 -9.41 -16.53
CA THR A 38 -12.36 -8.00 -16.19
C THR A 38 -12.42 -7.73 -14.69
N TYR A 39 -12.52 -8.75 -13.84
CA TYR A 39 -12.86 -8.59 -12.42
C TYR A 39 -11.68 -8.88 -11.49
N SER A 40 -10.96 -9.98 -11.71
CA SER A 40 -9.85 -10.39 -10.83
C SER A 40 -8.55 -10.59 -11.60
N PHE A 41 -7.47 -10.06 -11.03
CA PHE A 41 -6.12 -10.19 -11.55
C PHE A 41 -5.25 -10.85 -10.49
N GLY A 42 -4.42 -11.80 -10.90
CA GLY A 42 -3.43 -12.48 -10.04
C GLY A 42 -2.08 -12.54 -10.74
N ALA A 43 -1.17 -13.35 -10.22
CA ALA A 43 0.18 -13.50 -10.81
C ALA A 43 0.15 -13.97 -12.28
N GLY A 44 -0.92 -14.66 -12.69
CA GLY A 44 -1.11 -15.09 -14.06
C GLY A 44 -0.71 -16.54 -14.29
N PHE A 45 -0.33 -16.86 -15.53
CA PHE A 45 0.08 -18.21 -15.93
C PHE A 45 1.54 -18.20 -16.37
N TYR A 46 2.33 -19.04 -15.72
CA TYR A 46 3.73 -19.28 -16.02
C TYR A 46 3.90 -20.72 -16.50
N VAL A 47 4.77 -20.93 -17.47
CA VAL A 47 5.12 -22.24 -18.01
C VAL A 47 6.62 -22.29 -18.22
N ASP A 48 7.21 -23.43 -17.89
CA ASP A 48 8.64 -23.67 -17.97
C ASP A 48 8.88 -25.17 -18.27
N ASP A 49 10.11 -25.55 -18.61
CA ASP A 49 10.54 -26.92 -18.87
C ASP A 49 9.67 -27.65 -19.92
N ILE A 50 9.28 -26.96 -20.99
CA ILE A 50 8.35 -27.44 -22.00
C ILE A 50 9.01 -28.55 -22.83
N LYS A 51 8.39 -29.74 -22.85
CA LYS A 51 8.85 -30.88 -23.65
C LYS A 51 7.71 -31.47 -24.48
N LEU A 52 7.99 -31.71 -25.76
CA LEU A 52 7.13 -32.50 -26.65
C LEU A 52 7.85 -33.80 -27.01
N VAL A 53 7.22 -34.92 -26.73
CA VAL A 53 7.77 -36.26 -26.96
C VAL A 53 6.83 -37.12 -27.82
N ASP A 54 7.39 -37.97 -28.67
CA ASP A 54 6.70 -39.06 -29.35
C ASP A 54 7.37 -40.39 -29.00
N GLY A 55 6.75 -41.13 -28.07
CA GLY A 55 7.38 -42.28 -27.43
C GLY A 55 8.65 -41.89 -26.68
N ALA A 56 9.80 -42.40 -27.13
CA ALA A 56 11.11 -42.08 -26.57
C ALA A 56 11.80 -40.88 -27.25
N ASN A 57 11.24 -40.34 -28.32
CA ASN A 57 11.87 -39.27 -29.10
C ASN A 57 11.46 -37.90 -28.54
N LEU A 58 12.45 -37.07 -28.20
CA LEU A 58 12.24 -35.66 -27.87
C LEU A 58 12.15 -34.83 -29.15
N LEU A 59 10.97 -34.27 -29.42
CA LEU A 59 10.69 -33.47 -30.62
C LEU A 59 10.96 -31.98 -30.39
N LEU A 60 10.62 -31.48 -29.19
CA LEU A 60 10.85 -30.10 -28.78
C LEU A 60 11.21 -30.06 -27.29
N SER A 61 12.13 -29.17 -26.94
CA SER A 61 12.44 -28.80 -25.57
C SER A 61 12.70 -27.30 -25.52
N ASP A 62 12.09 -26.62 -24.56
CA ASP A 62 12.28 -25.19 -24.29
C ASP A 62 12.11 -24.96 -22.79
N ASP A 63 13.22 -24.65 -22.11
CA ASP A 63 13.33 -24.34 -20.68
C ASP A 63 13.33 -22.83 -20.43
N ALA A 64 12.81 -22.04 -21.39
CA ALA A 64 12.78 -20.59 -21.38
C ALA A 64 14.16 -19.90 -21.29
N GLU A 65 15.27 -20.64 -21.30
CA GLU A 65 16.62 -20.09 -21.27
C GLU A 65 17.12 -19.75 -22.69
N GLY A 66 17.63 -18.53 -22.84
CA GLY A 66 18.13 -18.05 -24.14
C GLY A 66 17.02 -17.74 -25.14
N THR A 67 17.15 -18.21 -26.39
CA THR A 67 16.17 -17.94 -27.45
C THR A 67 15.07 -18.98 -27.45
N SER A 68 13.85 -18.58 -27.07
CA SER A 68 12.69 -19.47 -27.08
C SER A 68 12.35 -19.95 -28.50
N LYS A 69 11.85 -21.18 -28.58
CA LYS A 69 11.32 -21.84 -29.78
C LYS A 69 9.84 -21.51 -30.02
N PHE A 70 9.19 -20.82 -29.08
CA PHE A 70 7.81 -20.35 -29.21
C PHE A 70 7.76 -18.93 -29.80
N ALA A 71 6.81 -18.72 -30.71
CA ALA A 71 6.45 -17.37 -31.12
C ALA A 71 5.63 -16.72 -30.00
N MET A 72 6.12 -15.60 -29.47
CA MET A 72 5.48 -14.91 -28.35
C MET A 72 4.45 -13.89 -28.84
N SER A 73 3.24 -13.96 -28.30
CA SER A 73 2.18 -12.97 -28.49
C SER A 73 1.52 -12.71 -27.14
N GLY A 74 1.86 -11.58 -26.51
CA GLY A 74 1.45 -11.25 -25.14
C GLY A 74 2.30 -11.90 -24.04
N PHE A 75 2.71 -13.16 -24.21
CA PHE A 75 3.71 -13.80 -23.35
C PHE A 75 5.08 -13.15 -23.50
N LYS A 76 5.88 -13.22 -22.44
CA LYS A 76 7.28 -12.77 -22.40
C LYS A 76 8.08 -13.73 -21.54
N GLN A 77 9.39 -13.82 -21.80
CA GLN A 77 10.31 -14.41 -20.83
C GLN A 77 10.32 -13.50 -19.59
N ASP A 78 10.05 -14.08 -18.43
CA ASP A 78 9.90 -13.37 -17.16
C ASP A 78 10.96 -13.86 -16.18
N THR A 79 11.61 -12.93 -15.47
CA THR A 79 12.67 -13.25 -14.50
C THR A 79 12.13 -13.54 -13.10
N GLY A 80 10.82 -13.56 -12.93
CA GLY A 80 10.15 -13.65 -11.63
C GLY A 80 10.32 -12.39 -10.77
N THR A 81 10.87 -11.30 -11.33
CA THR A 81 11.11 -10.05 -10.63
C THR A 81 10.30 -8.92 -11.25
N ILE A 82 9.55 -8.22 -10.41
CA ILE A 82 8.80 -7.02 -10.80
C ILE A 82 9.52 -5.81 -10.23
N TYR A 83 9.73 -4.80 -11.07
CA TYR A 83 10.16 -3.48 -10.64
C TYR A 83 8.97 -2.53 -10.80
N ALA A 84 8.66 -1.82 -9.73
CA ALA A 84 7.63 -0.79 -9.75
C ALA A 84 8.23 0.57 -9.32
N PRO A 85 7.81 1.67 -9.95
CA PRO A 85 8.11 3.00 -9.45
C PRO A 85 7.52 3.20 -8.06
N HIS A 86 8.22 3.99 -7.25
CA HIS A 86 7.74 4.42 -5.95
C HIS A 86 8.39 5.76 -5.64
N TYR A 87 7.67 6.63 -4.94
CA TYR A 87 8.10 8.00 -4.71
C TYR A 87 7.36 8.63 -3.54
N TYR A 88 7.91 9.74 -3.04
CA TYR A 88 7.22 10.57 -2.06
C TYR A 88 6.50 11.72 -2.76
N LEU A 89 5.27 12.03 -2.33
CA LEU A 89 4.62 13.31 -2.59
C LEU A 89 4.70 14.15 -1.33
N VAL A 90 5.10 15.41 -1.49
CA VAL A 90 5.19 16.36 -0.39
C VAL A 90 4.30 17.55 -0.72
N GLU A 91 3.33 17.79 0.14
CA GLU A 91 2.38 18.90 -0.02
C GLU A 91 2.31 19.73 1.26
N TRP A 92 1.91 21.00 1.10
CA TRP A 92 1.66 21.89 2.22
C TRP A 92 0.14 22.10 2.34
N ARG A 93 -0.44 21.62 3.44
CA ARG A 93 -1.89 21.66 3.70
C ARG A 93 -2.20 22.65 4.82
N ASN A 94 -3.25 23.45 4.63
CA ASN A 94 -3.68 24.44 5.61
C ASN A 94 -5.19 24.60 5.60
N HIS A 95 -5.77 25.36 6.54
CA HIS A 95 -7.23 25.49 6.63
C HIS A 95 -7.79 26.62 5.75
N HIS A 96 -7.34 26.71 4.49
CA HIS A 96 -7.81 27.68 3.49
C HIS A 96 -8.53 26.98 2.33
N GLY A 97 -9.46 27.70 1.68
CA GLY A 97 -10.22 27.15 0.55
C GLY A 97 -11.00 25.88 0.91
N VAL A 98 -10.84 24.83 0.11
CA VAL A 98 -11.47 23.51 0.32
C VAL A 98 -10.97 22.84 1.60
N ASP A 99 -9.70 23.06 1.97
CA ASP A 99 -9.07 22.44 3.14
C ASP A 99 -9.52 23.05 4.47
N LYS A 100 -10.41 24.07 4.46
CA LYS A 100 -11.21 24.42 5.65
C LYS A 100 -11.95 23.20 6.21
N GLY A 101 -12.30 22.22 5.36
CA GLY A 101 -12.90 20.96 5.81
C GLY A 101 -12.03 20.16 6.77
N LEU A 102 -10.69 20.26 6.65
CA LEU A 102 -9.76 19.57 7.57
C LEU A 102 -9.86 20.08 9.00
N ALA A 103 -10.27 21.34 9.20
CA ALA A 103 -10.55 21.88 10.52
C ALA A 103 -11.97 21.59 11.03
N ASN A 104 -12.82 20.94 10.22
CA ASN A 104 -14.26 20.82 10.41
C ASN A 104 -14.77 19.37 10.29
N ILE A 105 -14.00 18.40 10.79
CA ILE A 105 -14.37 16.98 10.74
C ILE A 105 -15.41 16.68 11.82
N GLY A 106 -16.63 16.32 11.41
CA GLY A 106 -17.73 16.07 12.33
C GLY A 106 -17.54 14.82 13.21
N VAL A 107 -17.73 15.01 14.51
CA VAL A 107 -17.71 13.95 15.54
C VAL A 107 -18.82 14.22 16.55
N MET A 108 -19.95 13.51 16.48
CA MET A 108 -21.05 13.63 17.47
C MET A 108 -21.46 15.09 17.78
N GLY A 109 -21.64 15.90 16.74
CA GLY A 109 -22.00 17.33 16.88
C GLY A 109 -20.84 18.26 17.26
N GLN A 110 -19.64 17.71 17.47
CA GLN A 110 -18.40 18.45 17.69
C GLN A 110 -17.51 18.39 16.44
N THR A 111 -16.39 19.12 16.49
CA THR A 111 -15.47 19.27 15.39
C THR A 111 -14.07 18.83 15.80
N LEU A 112 -13.53 17.86 15.07
CA LEU A 112 -12.13 17.49 15.09
C LEU A 112 -11.40 18.27 13.99
N ALA A 113 -10.23 18.81 14.31
CA ALA A 113 -9.35 19.45 13.34
C ALA A 113 -8.16 18.53 13.08
N TYR A 114 -7.77 18.39 11.81
CA TYR A 114 -6.51 17.80 11.40
C TYR A 114 -5.47 18.91 11.29
N ASP A 115 -4.26 18.65 11.77
CA ASP A 115 -3.21 19.65 11.86
C ASP A 115 -2.72 20.11 10.49
N PRO A 116 -2.50 21.42 10.31
CA PRO A 116 -1.97 21.97 9.07
C PRO A 116 -0.43 21.95 9.06
N GLY A 117 0.17 21.61 7.92
CA GLY A 117 1.61 21.55 7.75
C GLY A 117 2.03 20.80 6.50
N MET A 118 3.24 20.27 6.53
CA MET A 118 3.79 19.41 5.48
C MET A 118 3.23 18.00 5.64
N VAL A 119 2.43 17.55 4.67
CA VAL A 119 1.97 16.16 4.60
C VAL A 119 2.90 15.42 3.65
N VAL A 120 3.47 14.31 4.12
CA VAL A 120 4.31 13.43 3.31
C VAL A 120 3.52 12.17 2.99
N TRP A 121 3.43 11.87 1.70
CA TRP A 121 2.81 10.65 1.20
C TRP A 121 3.88 9.74 0.62
N TYR A 122 3.74 8.45 0.81
CA TYR A 122 4.50 7.43 0.08
C TYR A 122 3.59 6.76 -0.94
N VAL A 123 4.03 6.71 -2.19
CA VAL A 123 3.35 6.08 -3.33
C VAL A 123 4.17 4.89 -3.77
N ASP A 124 3.51 3.74 -3.97
CA ASP A 124 4.14 2.51 -4.41
C ASP A 124 3.30 1.87 -5.53
N ASP A 125 3.76 2.02 -6.78
CA ASP A 125 3.07 1.50 -7.97
C ASP A 125 3.12 -0.03 -8.06
N TYR A 126 3.80 -0.71 -7.12
CA TYR A 126 3.71 -2.17 -7.00
C TYR A 126 2.29 -2.60 -6.61
N TYR A 127 1.63 -1.78 -5.80
CA TYR A 127 0.27 -2.02 -5.33
C TYR A 127 -0.73 -1.27 -6.21
N SER A 128 -1.86 -1.92 -6.51
CA SER A 128 -2.97 -1.29 -7.24
C SER A 128 -4.13 -0.85 -6.33
N ASP A 129 -4.00 -1.10 -5.03
CA ASP A 129 -5.04 -0.93 -4.03
C ASP A 129 -4.45 -0.50 -2.67
N ASN A 130 -5.31 -0.25 -1.69
CA ASN A 130 -4.93 0.09 -0.32
C ASN A 130 -5.62 -0.85 0.69
N TRP A 131 -5.69 -2.15 0.39
CA TRP A 131 -6.27 -3.16 1.27
C TRP A 131 -5.33 -3.50 2.43
N ARG A 132 -5.06 -2.52 3.28
CA ARG A 132 -4.15 -2.61 4.43
C ARG A 132 -4.54 -3.67 5.47
N GLY A 133 -5.74 -4.25 5.38
CA GLY A 133 -6.10 -5.44 6.16
C GLY A 133 -5.43 -6.73 5.67
N VAL A 134 -5.11 -6.81 4.37
CA VAL A 134 -4.40 -7.93 3.73
C VAL A 134 -2.89 -7.73 3.80
N HIS A 135 -2.42 -6.51 3.51
CA HIS A 135 -1.01 -6.12 3.57
C HIS A 135 -0.83 -4.86 4.46
N PRO A 136 -0.77 -5.01 5.79
CA PRO A 136 -0.65 -3.89 6.72
C PRO A 136 0.65 -3.10 6.51
N GLY A 137 0.51 -1.77 6.52
CA GLY A 137 1.62 -0.85 6.25
C GLY A 137 1.93 -0.63 4.77
N GLU A 138 1.36 -1.43 3.88
CA GLU A 138 1.64 -1.41 2.44
C GLU A 138 0.40 -1.07 1.62
N GLY A 139 0.59 -0.59 0.39
CA GLY A 139 -0.48 -0.22 -0.51
C GLY A 139 -0.04 0.86 -1.49
N TYR A 140 -0.91 1.16 -2.44
CA TYR A 140 -0.65 2.11 -3.53
C TYR A 140 -0.28 3.51 -3.00
N LEU A 141 -0.97 3.96 -1.95
CA LEU A 141 -0.80 5.32 -1.43
C LEU A 141 -0.98 5.36 0.10
N GLY A 142 -0.05 6.01 0.80
CA GLY A 142 -0.09 6.17 2.25
C GLY A 142 0.36 7.52 2.74
N VAL A 143 -0.39 8.10 3.69
CA VAL A 143 0.10 9.23 4.49
C VAL A 143 1.12 8.69 5.50
N ILE A 144 2.20 9.44 5.68
CA ILE A 144 3.19 9.21 6.73
C ILE A 144 2.80 10.07 7.93
N ASP A 145 2.61 9.43 9.06
CA ASP A 145 2.19 10.08 10.30
C ASP A 145 3.39 10.72 11.01
N ALA A 146 3.32 12.04 11.27
CA ALA A 146 4.41 12.76 11.92
C ALA A 146 4.54 12.32 13.38
N ASP A 147 3.42 12.12 14.07
CA ASP A 147 3.38 11.50 15.38
C ASP A 147 3.23 9.99 15.26
N GLN A 148 4.01 9.24 16.02
CA GLN A 148 3.89 7.78 16.12
C GLN A 148 3.26 7.36 17.45
N LYS A 149 2.76 8.30 18.25
CA LYS A 149 2.08 8.04 19.52
C LYS A 149 0.58 7.91 19.32
N SER A 150 0.05 6.79 19.80
CA SER A 150 -1.36 6.49 19.63
C SER A 150 -2.25 7.37 20.49
N VAL A 151 -3.29 7.92 19.89
CA VAL A 151 -4.44 8.50 20.57
C VAL A 151 -5.26 7.38 21.21
N LEU A 152 -5.71 7.59 22.44
CA LEU A 152 -6.44 6.58 23.21
C LEU A 152 -7.89 6.99 23.46
N TRP A 153 -8.79 6.01 23.44
CA TRP A 153 -10.09 6.12 24.09
C TRP A 153 -9.93 6.10 25.60
N ARG A 154 -10.29 7.21 26.25
CA ARG A 154 -10.53 7.27 27.69
C ARG A 154 -11.99 6.95 27.98
N PHE A 155 -12.26 5.91 28.75
CA PHE A 155 -13.62 5.53 29.14
C PHE A 155 -14.12 6.35 30.33
N ALA A 156 -15.39 6.76 30.27
CA ALA A 156 -16.02 7.65 31.25
C ALA A 156 -16.32 6.95 32.59
N ASP A 157 -16.38 5.62 32.60
CA ASP A 157 -16.66 4.81 33.81
C ASP A 157 -15.51 4.81 34.83
N GLY A 158 -14.33 5.31 34.46
CA GLY A 158 -13.11 5.34 35.27
C GLY A 158 -12.56 3.95 35.64
N LYS A 159 -13.10 2.88 35.05
CA LYS A 159 -12.77 1.48 35.38
C LYS A 159 -12.27 0.71 34.18
N THR A 160 -12.82 1.00 33.00
CA THR A 160 -12.39 0.37 31.76
C THR A 160 -11.03 0.96 31.35
N PRO A 161 -10.00 0.12 31.14
CA PRO A 161 -8.69 0.60 30.68
C PRO A 161 -8.78 1.30 29.33
N SER A 162 -7.88 2.26 29.10
CA SER A 162 -7.77 2.92 27.80
C SER A 162 -7.50 1.92 26.68
N SER A 163 -8.02 2.23 25.49
CA SER A 163 -7.82 1.42 24.28
C SER A 163 -7.53 2.32 23.08
N LEU A 164 -7.01 1.77 21.99
CA LEU A 164 -6.63 2.55 20.82
C LEU A 164 -7.84 3.26 20.19
N ALA A 165 -7.70 4.56 19.95
CA ALA A 165 -8.68 5.33 19.22
C ALA A 165 -8.72 4.92 17.74
N SER A 166 -9.86 5.17 17.06
CA SER A 166 -9.97 4.87 15.63
C SER A 166 -9.01 5.73 14.79
N GLY A 167 -8.64 5.27 13.60
CA GLY A 167 -7.68 5.95 12.73
C GLY A 167 -7.97 7.42 12.39
N ARG A 168 -9.24 7.86 12.48
CA ARG A 168 -9.58 9.28 12.33
C ARG A 168 -8.94 10.19 13.38
N TYR A 169 -8.69 9.67 14.57
CA TYR A 169 -8.04 10.40 15.66
C TYR A 169 -6.55 10.14 15.67
N GLN A 170 -6.10 9.00 15.14
CA GLN A 170 -4.67 8.73 15.01
C GLN A 170 -4.06 9.68 13.98
N MET A 171 -4.64 9.75 12.78
CA MET A 171 -4.08 10.56 11.69
C MET A 171 -4.37 12.06 11.79
N HIS A 172 -4.82 12.57 12.94
CA HIS A 172 -5.22 13.99 13.08
C HIS A 172 -4.00 14.92 13.06
N ASP A 173 -2.85 14.44 13.52
CA ASP A 173 -1.56 15.12 13.68
C ASP A 173 -0.51 14.62 12.66
N ALA A 174 -0.95 13.98 11.58
CA ALA A 174 -0.07 13.43 10.55
C ALA A 174 0.85 14.45 9.84
N ALA A 175 0.51 15.75 9.92
CA ALA A 175 1.26 16.79 9.23
C ALA A 175 2.47 17.26 10.04
N PHE A 176 3.65 17.20 9.42
CA PHE A 176 4.88 17.77 9.95
C PHE A 176 4.77 19.31 10.03
N SER A 177 5.17 19.91 11.15
CA SER A 177 5.00 21.34 11.40
C SER A 177 6.03 21.90 12.38
N LYS A 178 6.30 23.20 12.29
CA LYS A 178 7.00 23.97 13.33
C LYS A 178 6.08 24.46 14.44
N ASN A 179 4.77 24.28 14.28
CA ASN A 179 3.79 24.55 15.31
C ASN A 179 3.59 23.28 16.15
N LYS A 180 3.21 23.48 17.42
CA LYS A 180 2.81 22.38 18.29
C LYS A 180 1.44 21.83 17.85
N GLU A 181 1.28 20.52 17.88
CA GLU A 181 0.05 19.83 17.50
C GLU A 181 -1.17 20.31 18.29
N ALA A 182 -2.33 20.32 17.63
CA ALA A 182 -3.57 20.79 18.21
C ALA A 182 -4.06 19.85 19.33
N VAL A 183 -4.84 20.42 20.25
CA VAL A 183 -5.55 19.60 21.26
C VAL A 183 -6.78 18.98 20.60
N ILE A 184 -6.98 17.67 20.77
CA ILE A 184 -8.28 17.05 20.50
C ILE A 184 -9.30 17.52 21.54
N ASN A 185 -10.18 18.43 21.15
CA ASN A 185 -11.25 18.97 21.99
C ASN A 185 -12.59 18.25 21.71
N ILE A 186 -12.61 16.93 21.88
CA ILE A 186 -13.79 16.08 21.68
C ILE A 186 -14.16 15.40 22.99
N ASN A 187 -15.38 15.63 23.47
CA ASN A 187 -15.95 14.90 24.59
C ASN A 187 -17.20 14.14 24.15
N THR A 188 -17.09 12.81 24.06
CA THR A 188 -18.19 11.92 23.71
C THR A 188 -18.57 10.99 24.87
N ASP A 189 -18.29 11.40 26.10
CA ASP A 189 -18.56 10.60 27.29
C ASP A 189 -20.08 10.33 27.46
N ALA A 190 -20.94 11.30 27.12
CA ALA A 190 -22.39 11.14 27.23
C ALA A 190 -22.98 10.25 26.12
N GLU A 191 -22.44 10.34 24.90
CA GLU A 191 -22.95 9.67 23.71
C GLU A 191 -22.39 8.25 23.56
N LEU A 192 -21.11 8.05 23.89
CA LEU A 192 -20.36 6.82 23.63
C LEU A 192 -19.72 6.21 24.87
N GLY A 193 -19.79 6.88 26.04
CA GLY A 193 -19.13 6.41 27.26
C GLY A 193 -17.60 6.50 27.20
N ARG A 194 -17.04 7.20 26.22
CA ARG A 194 -15.59 7.37 26.01
C ARG A 194 -15.29 8.60 25.17
N SER A 195 -14.09 9.15 25.32
CA SER A 195 -13.58 10.28 24.53
C SER A 195 -12.16 10.01 24.02
N PRO A 196 -11.79 10.49 22.83
CA PRO A 196 -10.42 10.38 22.36
C PRO A 196 -9.53 11.35 23.15
N VAL A 197 -8.38 10.88 23.60
CA VAL A 197 -7.39 11.66 24.33
C VAL A 197 -6.05 11.42 23.70
N ASP A 198 -5.46 12.52 23.26
CA ASP A 198 -4.08 12.58 22.84
C ASP A 198 -3.23 13.09 24.03
N GLU A 199 -2.41 12.18 24.58
CA GLU A 199 -1.58 12.44 25.76
C GLU A 199 -0.18 12.95 25.39
N TYR A 200 0.21 12.88 24.12
CA TYR A 200 1.53 13.26 23.66
C TYR A 200 1.41 14.22 22.50
N ARG A 201 1.90 15.43 22.69
CA ARG A 201 1.93 16.43 21.63
C ARG A 201 3.27 17.09 21.56
N PHE A 202 3.82 17.15 20.36
CA PHE A 202 5.13 17.68 20.10
C PHE A 202 5.12 18.57 18.85
N THR A 203 6.30 18.77 18.29
CA THR A 203 6.52 19.61 17.12
C THR A 203 7.53 18.86 16.28
N GLU A 204 7.10 18.35 15.14
CA GLU A 204 7.95 17.59 14.24
C GLU A 204 8.13 18.32 12.90
N PRO A 205 9.21 19.10 12.72
CA PRO A 205 9.43 19.83 11.50
C PRO A 205 10.21 19.05 10.44
N SER A 206 10.50 17.76 10.66
CA SER A 206 11.34 16.97 9.75
C SER A 206 10.86 15.53 9.57
N PHE A 207 10.66 15.16 8.31
CA PHE A 207 10.61 13.76 7.91
C PHE A 207 12.04 13.21 7.74
N ASP A 208 12.27 11.97 8.17
CA ASP A 208 13.54 11.24 8.04
C ASP A 208 13.27 9.75 7.81
N ASP A 209 13.55 9.24 6.60
CA ASP A 209 13.21 7.86 6.22
C ASP A 209 13.97 6.78 7.01
N SER A 210 14.93 7.15 7.85
CA SER A 210 15.58 6.22 8.77
C SER A 210 14.70 5.87 9.97
N ASN A 211 13.73 6.73 10.31
CA ASN A 211 12.76 6.52 11.38
C ASN A 211 11.77 5.39 11.06
N ASN A 212 11.02 4.97 12.08
CA ASN A 212 9.96 4.00 11.91
C ASN A 212 8.60 4.71 11.85
N TYR A 213 7.96 4.68 10.68
CA TYR A 213 6.60 5.18 10.45
C TYR A 213 5.57 4.05 10.32
N SER A 214 5.96 2.82 10.62
CA SER A 214 5.02 1.73 10.85
C SER A 214 4.39 1.87 12.24
N ASN A 215 3.12 1.50 12.34
CA ASN A 215 2.39 1.53 13.60
C ASN A 215 2.16 0.08 14.07
N VAL A 216 2.90 -0.36 15.09
CA VAL A 216 2.80 -1.75 15.57
C VAL A 216 1.47 -2.02 16.27
N GLU A 217 0.87 -1.01 16.90
CA GLU A 217 -0.39 -1.13 17.64
C GLU A 217 -1.61 -1.18 16.69
N ILE A 218 -1.54 -0.44 15.58
CA ILE A 218 -2.53 -0.41 14.49
C ILE A 218 -1.81 -0.54 13.14
N PRO A 219 -1.38 -1.75 12.74
CA PRO A 219 -0.59 -1.97 11.52
C PRO A 219 -1.24 -1.46 10.24
N THR A 220 -2.57 -1.33 10.20
CA THR A 220 -3.31 -0.83 9.05
C THR A 220 -3.20 0.68 8.84
N LEU A 221 -2.72 1.44 9.83
CA LEU A 221 -2.56 2.90 9.76
C LEU A 221 -1.12 3.34 9.48
N GLY A 222 -0.14 2.57 9.95
CA GLY A 222 1.27 2.84 9.67
C GLY A 222 1.56 2.77 8.17
N THR A 223 2.70 3.33 7.77
CA THR A 223 3.18 3.27 6.38
C THR A 223 4.62 2.74 6.39
N ASN A 224 4.81 1.56 5.81
CA ASN A 224 6.12 0.95 5.63
C ASN A 224 6.84 1.69 4.50
N ILE A 225 8.03 2.18 4.78
CA ILE A 225 8.81 2.95 3.81
C ILE A 225 10.23 2.39 3.65
N PRO A 226 10.82 2.50 2.46
CA PRO A 226 12.22 2.16 2.24
C PRO A 226 13.13 3.20 2.89
N LYS A 227 14.30 2.74 3.35
CA LYS A 227 15.30 3.59 4.02
C LYS A 227 16.42 3.96 3.04
N TYR A 228 16.38 5.16 2.48
CA TYR A 228 17.37 5.68 1.54
C TYR A 228 18.24 6.80 2.11
N GLY A 229 18.03 7.22 3.35
CA GLY A 229 18.68 8.35 3.97
C GLY A 229 18.04 9.70 3.61
N LEU A 230 16.85 9.69 3.01
CA LEU A 230 16.11 10.89 2.63
C LEU A 230 15.62 11.64 3.88
N LYS A 231 15.86 12.94 3.91
CA LYS A 231 15.31 13.85 4.93
C LYS A 231 14.61 15.02 4.26
N ILE A 232 13.44 15.38 4.76
CA ILE A 232 12.66 16.53 4.27
C ILE A 232 12.36 17.41 5.48
N GLN A 233 12.98 18.59 5.50
CA GLN A 233 12.96 19.48 6.65
C GLN A 233 12.26 20.80 6.32
N ILE A 234 11.37 21.26 7.19
CA ILE A 234 10.76 22.58 7.09
C ILE A 234 11.82 23.63 7.48
N ALA A 235 12.30 24.40 6.50
CA ALA A 235 13.25 25.47 6.72
C ALA A 235 12.54 26.72 7.27
N ASN A 236 11.43 27.11 6.66
CA ASN A 236 10.61 28.26 7.08
C ASN A 236 9.12 27.90 6.99
N GLN A 237 8.32 28.45 7.91
CA GLN A 237 6.87 28.31 7.93
C GLN A 237 6.25 29.67 8.26
N ALA A 238 5.29 30.11 7.44
CA ALA A 238 4.55 31.34 7.69
C ALA A 238 3.70 31.20 8.96
N LYS A 239 3.56 32.28 9.74
CA LYS A 239 2.81 32.27 11.01
C LYS A 239 1.34 31.89 10.84
N ASP A 240 0.74 32.25 9.70
CA ASP A 240 -0.64 31.91 9.33
C ASP A 240 -0.75 30.56 8.60
N ASN A 241 0.36 29.82 8.49
CA ASN A 241 0.44 28.54 7.80
C ASN A 241 0.10 28.61 6.28
N SER A 242 0.15 29.79 5.68
CA SER A 242 -0.15 30.00 4.25
C SER A 242 0.91 29.42 3.31
N SER A 243 2.16 29.31 3.76
CA SER A 243 3.29 28.84 2.96
C SER A 243 4.45 28.34 3.83
N ALA A 244 5.34 27.57 3.19
CA ALA A 244 6.59 27.11 3.78
C ALA A 244 7.70 26.99 2.73
N SER A 245 8.93 26.90 3.22
CA SER A 245 10.08 26.46 2.43
C SER A 245 10.60 25.15 3.02
N ILE A 246 10.76 24.15 2.18
CA ILE A 246 11.28 22.83 2.56
C ILE A 246 12.68 22.61 2.01
N MET A 247 13.48 21.81 2.70
CA MET A 247 14.82 21.39 2.29
C MET A 247 14.86 19.87 2.22
N ILE A 248 15.19 19.34 1.05
CA ILE A 248 15.32 17.90 0.81
C ILE A 248 16.80 17.55 0.80
N LYS A 249 17.20 16.54 1.57
CA LYS A 249 18.59 16.09 1.77
C LYS A 249 18.69 14.57 1.67
N LYS A 250 19.88 14.09 1.32
CA LYS A 250 20.28 12.68 1.38
C LYS A 250 21.72 12.62 1.91
#